data_AF-A0A848C084-F1
#
_entry.id   AF-A0A848C084-F1
#
_cell.length_a   1.000
_cell.length_b   1.000
_cell.length_c   1.000
_cell.angle_alpha   90.00
_cell.angle_beta   90.00
_cell.angle_gamma   90.00
#
_symmetry.space_group_name_H-M   'P 1'
#
loop_
_entity.id
_entity.type
_entity.pdbx_description
1 polymer ?
#
loop_
_entity_poly.entity_id
_entity_poly.type
_entity_poly.pdbx_seq_one_letter_code
_entity_poly.pdbx_strand_id
1 'polypeptide(L)'
;MHYLNELGLGDICKDEEFFMYMMQDTCENGDVFCGYYGFYIWRRWFDILEFNCHIEPDGDSKKLTGFTSHISSNCFWHLAVADTQQELESDEEDDGEEYVLEREYDFVDPKSEEESVHISLVNADVIPDYHNGDLITMQVSAIASEVSYYLDEAAFERNPITKIMGQPVLFPMNHVVNFAGSSIVTGKIESVRNFTFLNQAKEEIPIYYIDVETQYGTLSIVHPASLVKEGQQEYIRPGAVINALCDIQGDVAVGDYQQGAVIDEEHLVALLHSCYVERNFTRLSRQIAEDCQYDYHNEEIRAEGREEVLAFLREVMSNQEKEHIPCYAWIGEVTGHELTPGEKLADDIPPIGTHCVILAQNEERRPDCAIFLTLDEEGKIEKITSAGWKYAPCQIKLISPMPGDGEEEEAHEEWERIDKTHTEPEWLDMLASAYKKGDFQEIGMYYGFAAECRLEREPANDSIAHRVKDRESMYDHLMQNLSALPERSVQVIDGSPWGHQKALQIQSPKAGLITYIDLNEEGYIQTMHEIWQ
;
A
#
# COMPACT_ATOMS: atom_id res chain seq x y z
N MET A 1 8.42 -5.81 17.99
CA MET A 1 8.91 -4.59 18.63
C MET A 1 8.43 -4.53 20.07
N HIS A 2 9.36 -4.85 20.98
CA HIS A 2 9.14 -4.70 22.41
C HIS A 2 10.39 -4.08 23.05
N TYR A 3 10.30 -2.85 23.54
CA TYR A 3 11.45 -2.14 24.11
C TYR A 3 11.69 -2.48 25.59
N LEU A 4 11.31 -3.70 25.98
CA LEU A 4 11.39 -4.16 27.37
C LEU A 4 12.85 -4.26 27.81
N ASN A 5 13.78 -4.64 26.93
CA ASN A 5 15.19 -4.73 27.27
C ASN A 5 15.79 -3.35 27.62
N GLU A 6 15.46 -2.35 26.81
CA GLU A 6 15.91 -0.96 26.91
C GLU A 6 15.37 -0.30 28.18
N LEU A 7 14.17 -0.70 28.61
CA LEU A 7 13.56 -0.29 29.87
C LEU A 7 14.06 -1.08 31.10
N GLY A 8 14.98 -2.04 30.92
CA GLY A 8 15.51 -2.89 31.99
C GLY A 8 14.57 -4.03 32.41
N LEU A 9 13.52 -4.28 31.63
CA LEU A 9 12.50 -5.30 31.83
C LEU A 9 12.72 -6.55 30.96
N GLY A 10 13.93 -6.74 30.44
CA GLY A 10 14.27 -7.87 29.57
C GLY A 10 14.20 -9.25 30.23
N ASP A 11 14.11 -9.32 31.55
CA ASP A 11 13.89 -10.55 32.32
C ASP A 11 12.44 -11.03 32.23
N ILE A 12 11.49 -10.13 31.99
CA ILE A 12 10.08 -10.45 31.80
C ILE A 12 9.90 -11.50 30.70
N CYS A 13 10.49 -11.28 29.52
CA CYS A 13 10.35 -12.19 28.39
C CYS A 13 11.12 -13.51 28.56
N LYS A 14 12.00 -13.61 29.57
CA LYS A 14 12.80 -14.83 29.84
C LYS A 14 12.08 -15.80 30.79
N ASP A 15 11.14 -15.31 31.58
CA ASP A 15 10.28 -16.12 32.44
C ASP A 15 8.93 -16.32 31.76
N GLU A 16 8.76 -17.49 31.14
CA GLU A 16 7.55 -17.86 30.42
C GLU A 16 6.30 -17.82 31.32
N GLU A 17 6.38 -18.19 32.61
CA GLU A 17 5.22 -18.15 33.50
C GLU A 17 4.78 -16.72 33.79
N PHE A 18 5.73 -15.82 34.07
CA PHE A 18 5.44 -14.43 34.36
C PHE A 18 4.97 -13.66 33.12
N PHE A 19 5.62 -13.90 31.98
CA PHE A 19 5.22 -13.35 30.70
C PHE A 19 3.78 -13.78 30.33
N MET A 20 3.49 -15.08 30.42
CA MET A 20 2.15 -15.61 30.14
C MET A 20 1.10 -15.06 31.10
N TYR A 21 1.44 -14.83 32.38
CA TYR A 21 0.54 -14.17 33.33
C TYR A 21 0.18 -12.75 32.86
N MET A 22 1.16 -11.95 32.42
CA MET A 22 0.88 -10.60 31.94
C MET A 22 0.10 -10.58 30.63
N MET A 23 0.38 -11.49 29.71
CA MET A 23 -0.41 -11.65 28.48
C MET A 23 -1.85 -12.06 28.80
N GLN A 24 -2.04 -13.00 29.72
CA GLN A 24 -3.37 -13.42 30.17
C GLN A 24 -4.14 -12.25 30.83
N ASP A 25 -3.50 -11.54 31.76
CA ASP A 25 -4.13 -10.39 32.45
C ASP A 25 -4.45 -9.23 31.49
N THR A 26 -3.62 -9.03 30.46
CA THR A 26 -3.87 -8.10 29.37
C THR A 26 -5.08 -8.55 28.55
N CYS A 27 -5.15 -9.80 28.14
CA CYS A 27 -6.30 -10.36 27.41
C CYS A 27 -7.60 -10.36 28.22
N GLU A 28 -7.54 -10.55 29.54
CA GLU A 28 -8.73 -10.67 30.40
C GLU A 28 -9.32 -9.32 30.84
N ASN A 29 -8.49 -8.28 31.00
CA ASN A 29 -8.98 -6.98 31.48
C ASN A 29 -8.46 -5.77 30.69
N GLY A 30 -7.86 -6.00 29.52
CA GLY A 30 -7.54 -4.96 28.56
C GLY A 30 -8.76 -4.49 27.77
N ASP A 31 -8.58 -3.40 27.05
CA ASP A 31 -9.57 -2.83 26.15
C ASP A 31 -9.34 -3.35 24.73
N VAL A 32 -10.41 -3.54 23.97
CA VAL A 32 -10.35 -4.05 22.60
C VAL A 32 -10.38 -2.89 21.62
N PHE A 33 -9.50 -2.92 20.62
CA PHE A 33 -9.68 -2.13 19.39
C PHE A 33 -9.41 -2.98 18.16
N CYS A 34 -10.05 -2.67 17.04
CA CYS A 34 -10.00 -3.45 15.81
C CYS A 34 -9.10 -2.75 14.78
N GLY A 35 -8.22 -3.48 14.10
CA GLY A 35 -7.54 -3.01 12.89
C GLY A 35 -8.11 -3.68 11.64
N TYR A 36 -7.50 -3.43 10.48
CA TYR A 36 -7.92 -4.07 9.23
C TYR A 36 -7.59 -5.57 9.21
N TYR A 37 -6.40 -5.96 9.67
CA TYR A 37 -5.93 -7.35 9.70
C TYR A 37 -6.39 -8.13 10.93
N GLY A 38 -6.40 -7.51 12.11
CA GLY A 38 -6.63 -8.20 13.38
C GLY A 38 -7.43 -7.37 14.38
N PHE A 39 -7.64 -7.91 15.59
CA PHE A 39 -8.04 -7.07 16.72
C PHE A 39 -7.01 -7.21 17.83
N TYR A 40 -6.89 -6.15 18.60
CA TYR A 40 -5.87 -6.00 19.61
C TYR A 40 -6.56 -5.87 20.95
N ILE A 41 -5.93 -6.45 21.97
CA ILE A 41 -6.32 -6.22 23.36
C ILE A 41 -5.17 -5.50 24.01
N TRP A 42 -5.40 -4.25 24.39
CA TRP A 42 -4.36 -3.43 24.98
C TRP A 42 -4.60 -3.17 26.46
N ARG A 43 -3.50 -3.04 27.19
CA ARG A 43 -3.56 -2.66 28.60
C ARG A 43 -2.35 -1.85 28.99
N ARG A 44 -2.61 -0.81 29.78
CA ARG A 44 -1.57 -0.02 30.42
C ARG A 44 -1.10 -0.64 31.73
N TRP A 45 0.16 -0.99 31.77
CA TRP A 45 0.95 -1.44 32.90
C TRP A 45 1.80 -0.28 33.45
N PHE A 46 2.03 -0.28 34.77
CA PHE A 46 2.91 0.68 35.44
C PHE A 46 2.68 2.16 35.03
N ASP A 47 1.42 2.55 34.84
CA ASP A 47 0.93 3.87 34.45
C ASP A 47 1.33 4.41 33.06
N ILE A 48 2.36 3.86 32.41
CA ILE A 48 2.89 4.37 31.13
C ILE A 48 3.31 3.29 30.12
N LEU A 49 3.43 2.02 30.52
CA LEU A 49 3.86 0.94 29.63
C LEU A 49 2.63 0.24 29.06
N GLU A 50 2.41 0.31 27.76
CA GLU A 50 1.28 -0.34 27.11
C GLU A 50 1.70 -1.64 26.45
N PHE A 51 0.91 -2.67 26.72
CA PHE A 51 1.01 -3.98 26.09
C PHE A 51 -0.17 -4.16 25.16
N ASN A 52 0.09 -4.51 23.91
CA ASN A 52 -0.92 -4.79 22.91
C ASN A 52 -0.81 -6.26 22.49
N CYS A 53 -1.75 -7.09 22.90
CA CYS A 53 -1.85 -8.48 22.47
C CYS A 53 -2.51 -8.54 21.09
N HIS A 54 -1.87 -9.21 20.14
CA HIS A 54 -2.36 -9.37 18.77
C HIS A 54 -3.20 -10.65 18.68
N ILE A 55 -4.48 -10.51 18.35
CA ILE A 55 -5.40 -11.63 18.32
C ILE A 55 -5.96 -11.83 16.93
N GLU A 56 -5.80 -13.06 16.44
CA GLU A 56 -6.34 -13.53 15.18
C GLU A 56 -7.47 -14.54 15.39
N PRO A 57 -8.45 -14.59 14.49
CA PRO A 57 -9.45 -15.66 14.47
C PRO A 57 -8.81 -16.98 13.99
N ASP A 58 -9.07 -18.07 14.72
CA ASP A 58 -8.65 -19.43 14.37
C ASP A 58 -9.88 -20.35 14.43
N GLY A 59 -10.64 -20.37 13.33
CA GLY A 59 -11.94 -21.01 13.25
C GLY A 59 -12.93 -20.44 14.27
N ASP A 60 -13.48 -21.29 15.15
CA ASP A 60 -14.37 -20.89 16.25
C ASP A 60 -13.61 -20.32 17.47
N SER A 61 -12.28 -20.25 17.40
CA SER A 61 -11.42 -19.82 18.50
C SER A 61 -10.65 -18.52 18.15
N LYS A 62 -9.98 -17.97 19.16
CA LYS A 62 -9.13 -16.79 19.04
C LYS A 62 -7.72 -17.20 19.42
N LYS A 63 -6.75 -16.92 18.57
CA LYS A 63 -5.34 -17.24 18.78
C LYS A 63 -4.57 -15.95 19.08
N LEU A 64 -3.79 -15.96 20.16
CA LEU A 64 -2.76 -14.95 20.40
C LEU A 64 -1.59 -15.23 19.45
N THR A 65 -1.32 -14.34 18.52
CA THR A 65 -0.26 -14.50 17.51
C THR A 65 0.99 -13.71 17.84
N GLY A 66 0.88 -12.63 18.61
CA GLY A 66 2.00 -11.82 19.01
C GLY A 66 1.63 -10.78 20.06
N PHE A 67 2.60 -9.93 20.40
CA PHE A 67 2.36 -8.74 21.18
C PHE A 67 3.35 -7.63 20.83
N THR A 68 2.92 -6.38 20.98
CA THR A 68 3.80 -5.21 20.98
C THR A 68 3.80 -4.55 22.35
N SER A 69 4.87 -3.79 22.63
CA SER A 69 4.89 -2.91 23.80
C SER A 69 5.47 -1.55 23.47
N HIS A 70 4.89 -0.51 24.06
CA HIS A 70 5.28 0.86 23.81
C HIS A 70 5.00 1.73 25.03
N ILE A 71 5.52 2.96 25.02
CA ILE A 71 5.27 3.92 26.09
C ILE A 71 4.16 4.90 25.70
N SER A 72 3.14 5.00 26.55
CA SER A 72 2.12 6.04 26.45
C SER A 72 2.74 7.42 26.68
N SER A 73 2.29 8.39 25.90
CA SER A 73 2.67 9.79 26.12
C SER A 73 1.50 10.75 26.18
N ASN A 74 1.78 12.04 26.26
CA ASN A 74 0.77 13.08 26.00
C ASN A 74 1.28 14.03 24.90
N CYS A 75 2.23 13.55 24.11
CA CYS A 75 2.95 14.31 23.11
C CYS A 75 2.42 13.88 21.75
N PHE A 76 1.99 14.84 20.93
CA PHE A 76 1.39 14.58 19.64
C PHE A 76 2.18 15.30 18.56
N TRP A 77 2.54 14.58 17.52
CA TRP A 77 3.14 15.13 16.31
C TRP A 77 2.18 15.00 15.13
N HIS A 78 2.29 15.93 14.20
CA HIS A 78 1.53 15.97 12.96
C HIS A 78 2.53 16.07 11.82
N LEU A 79 2.82 14.94 11.18
CA LEU A 79 3.90 14.82 10.20
C LEU A 79 3.37 14.27 8.88
N ALA A 80 4.06 14.59 7.78
CA ALA A 80 3.81 13.98 6.48
C ALA A 80 4.72 12.75 6.30
N VAL A 81 4.21 11.68 5.72
CA VAL A 81 5.04 10.52 5.29
C VAL A 81 5.99 10.99 4.19
N ALA A 82 7.29 10.67 4.27
CA ALA A 82 8.32 11.23 3.38
C ALA A 82 8.83 10.27 2.29
N ASP A 83 9.00 8.99 2.62
CA ASP A 83 9.24 7.92 1.65
C ASP A 83 8.98 6.55 2.31
N THR A 84 8.48 5.61 1.51
CA THR A 84 7.97 4.29 1.89
C THR A 84 9.10 3.31 2.24
N GLN A 85 8.92 2.59 3.35
CA GLN A 85 9.69 1.42 3.82
C GLN A 85 11.15 1.33 3.34
N GLN A 86 12.11 1.51 4.25
CA GLN A 86 13.34 0.75 4.07
C GLN A 86 12.94 -0.72 4.20
N GLU A 87 12.87 -1.44 3.08
CA GLU A 87 13.05 -2.89 3.09
C GLU A 87 14.41 -3.12 3.74
N LEU A 88 14.41 -3.35 5.05
CA LEU A 88 15.51 -4.05 5.68
C LEU A 88 15.50 -5.43 5.02
N GLU A 89 16.43 -5.67 4.08
CA GLU A 89 16.83 -7.03 3.72
C GLU A 89 17.22 -7.70 5.04
N SER A 90 16.28 -8.41 5.66
CA SER A 90 16.55 -9.18 6.86
C SER A 90 17.45 -10.33 6.42
N ASP A 91 18.76 -10.16 6.65
CA ASP A 91 19.79 -11.19 6.43
C ASP A 91 19.62 -12.41 7.37
N GLU A 92 18.63 -12.39 8.25
CA GLU A 92 18.27 -13.53 9.07
C GLU A 92 17.20 -14.36 8.38
N GLU A 93 17.33 -15.70 8.45
CA GLU A 93 16.27 -16.66 8.15
C GLU A 93 15.11 -16.42 9.13
N ASP A 94 14.40 -15.31 8.96
CA ASP A 94 13.17 -15.01 9.67
C ASP A 94 12.08 -15.92 9.11
N ASP A 95 11.15 -16.32 9.97
CA ASP A 95 10.27 -17.47 9.79
C ASP A 95 9.23 -17.31 8.66
N GLY A 96 9.39 -16.30 7.80
CA GLY A 96 8.59 -16.03 6.62
C GLY A 96 7.30 -15.25 6.90
N GLU A 97 7.07 -14.79 8.12
CA GLU A 97 5.89 -13.97 8.46
C GLU A 97 6.33 -12.54 8.81
N GLU A 98 6.29 -11.67 7.79
CA GLU A 98 6.37 -10.22 7.98
C GLU A 98 5.27 -9.80 8.96
N TYR A 99 5.66 -9.27 10.13
CA TYR A 99 4.70 -8.81 11.13
C TYR A 99 3.97 -7.59 10.58
N VAL A 100 2.80 -7.82 9.98
CA VAL A 100 1.85 -6.85 9.38
C VAL A 100 1.57 -5.61 10.25
N LEU A 101 1.91 -5.68 11.53
CA LEU A 101 1.53 -4.80 12.62
C LEU A 101 2.60 -3.79 13.01
N GLU A 102 3.85 -4.06 12.64
CA GLU A 102 4.99 -3.20 12.94
C GLU A 102 5.45 -2.58 11.65
N ARG A 103 5.30 -1.26 11.56
CA ARG A 103 5.69 -0.51 10.38
C ARG A 103 6.64 0.60 10.78
N GLU A 104 7.70 0.75 10.01
CA GLU A 104 8.69 1.81 10.20
C GLU A 104 8.64 2.73 8.98
N TYR A 105 8.51 4.03 9.25
CA TYR A 105 8.43 5.03 8.19
C TYR A 105 9.28 6.25 8.54
N ASP A 106 9.76 6.91 7.49
CA ASP A 106 10.34 8.23 7.60
C ASP A 106 9.25 9.29 7.41
N PHE A 107 9.27 10.28 8.30
CA PHE A 107 8.32 11.38 8.32
C PHE A 107 9.03 12.72 8.22
N VAL A 108 8.37 13.73 7.65
CA VAL A 108 8.88 15.11 7.55
C VAL A 108 7.87 16.08 8.16
N ASP A 109 8.35 17.27 8.57
CA ASP A 109 7.44 18.36 8.92
C ASP A 109 6.75 18.85 7.64
N PRO A 110 5.40 18.88 7.57
CA PRO A 110 4.69 19.39 6.41
C PRO A 110 5.00 20.87 6.08
N LYS A 111 5.67 21.60 6.98
CA LYS A 111 6.13 22.98 6.76
C LYS A 111 7.61 23.07 6.37
N SER A 112 8.35 21.98 6.42
CA SER A 112 9.79 21.92 6.19
C SER A 112 10.20 20.55 5.64
N GLU A 113 10.48 20.47 4.34
CA GLU A 113 10.86 19.23 3.64
C GLU A 113 12.35 18.85 3.80
N GLU A 114 13.14 19.56 4.62
CA GLU A 114 14.60 19.38 4.64
C GLU A 114 15.10 18.24 5.54
N GLU A 115 14.35 17.85 6.59
CA GLU A 115 14.78 16.84 7.57
C GLU A 115 13.69 15.79 7.79
N SER A 116 14.06 14.50 7.67
CA SER A 116 13.19 13.38 8.03
C SER A 116 13.50 12.82 9.42
N VAL A 117 12.50 12.21 10.03
CA VAL A 117 12.60 11.48 11.29
C VAL A 117 12.08 10.06 11.08
N HIS A 118 12.87 9.09 11.51
CA HIS A 118 12.48 7.69 11.50
C HIS A 118 11.60 7.38 12.71
N ILE A 119 10.43 6.80 12.48
CA ILE A 119 9.47 6.47 13.53
C ILE A 119 8.97 5.05 13.34
N SER A 120 9.08 4.27 14.41
CA SER A 120 8.46 2.96 14.52
C SER A 120 7.00 3.12 14.95
N LEU A 121 6.07 2.81 14.04
CA LEU A 121 4.64 2.93 14.30
C LEU A 121 4.12 1.75 15.12
N VAL A 122 3.28 2.08 16.09
CA VAL A 122 2.55 1.13 16.91
C VAL A 122 1.07 1.25 16.56
N ASN A 123 0.35 0.11 16.59
CA ASN A 123 -1.05 0.02 16.17
C ASN A 123 -1.26 0.46 14.71
N ALA A 124 -0.25 0.27 13.86
CA ALA A 124 -0.22 0.77 12.48
C ALA A 124 -1.35 0.24 11.59
N ASP A 125 -1.94 -0.90 11.96
CA ASP A 125 -3.03 -1.56 11.24
C ASP A 125 -4.38 -0.83 11.29
N VAL A 126 -4.51 0.28 12.03
CA VAL A 126 -5.73 1.11 12.01
C VAL A 126 -5.78 2.08 10.83
N ILE A 127 -4.62 2.42 10.25
CA ILE A 127 -4.51 3.30 9.08
C ILE A 127 -4.50 2.42 7.81
N PRO A 128 -5.37 2.68 6.83
CA PRO A 128 -5.51 1.81 5.67
C PRO A 128 -4.27 1.84 4.77
N ASP A 129 -3.68 3.02 4.61
CA ASP A 129 -2.57 3.27 3.71
C ASP A 129 -1.67 4.41 4.23
N TYR A 130 -0.39 4.37 3.86
CA TYR A 130 0.62 5.37 4.22
C TYR A 130 1.26 5.93 2.95
N HIS A 131 0.54 6.79 2.23
CA HIS A 131 1.07 7.40 1.02
C HIS A 131 2.10 8.46 1.37
N ASN A 132 3.07 8.64 0.47
CA ASN A 132 3.95 9.80 0.52
C ASN A 132 3.11 11.09 0.52
N GLY A 133 3.37 11.96 1.50
CA GLY A 133 2.64 13.19 1.74
C GLY A 133 1.44 13.08 2.68
N ASP A 134 1.00 11.87 3.05
CA ASP A 134 -0.13 11.70 3.96
C ASP A 134 0.17 12.31 5.33
N LEU A 135 -0.76 13.12 5.82
CA LEU A 135 -0.65 13.78 7.11
C LEU A 135 -1.12 12.83 8.21
N ILE A 136 -0.16 12.32 8.99
CA ILE A 136 -0.42 11.42 10.09
C ILE A 136 -0.33 12.16 11.42
N THR A 137 -1.38 12.00 12.23
CA THR A 137 -1.35 12.39 13.64
C THR A 137 -1.01 11.18 14.48
N MET A 138 -0.01 11.30 15.35
CA MET A 138 0.43 10.20 16.19
C MET A 138 0.81 10.70 17.58
N GLN A 139 0.59 9.86 18.58
CA GLN A 139 1.14 10.05 19.92
C GLN A 139 2.58 9.52 19.94
N VAL A 140 3.53 10.36 20.33
CA VAL A 140 4.96 10.05 20.22
C VAL A 140 5.64 9.87 21.56
N SER A 141 6.52 8.88 21.64
CA SER A 141 7.47 8.70 22.74
C SER A 141 8.79 8.20 22.21
N ALA A 142 9.85 8.34 23.00
CA ALA A 142 11.17 7.85 22.63
C ALA A 142 11.76 7.05 23.77
N ILE A 143 12.41 5.92 23.43
CA ILE A 143 13.08 5.08 24.42
C ILE A 143 14.57 5.20 24.20
N ALA A 144 15.28 5.73 25.19
CA ALA A 144 16.70 6.02 25.05
C ALA A 144 17.58 4.81 25.39
N SER A 145 18.49 4.51 24.48
CA SER A 145 19.58 3.54 24.68
C SER A 145 20.82 4.20 25.30
N GLU A 146 21.03 5.49 25.03
CA GLU A 146 22.07 6.30 25.67
C GLU A 146 21.54 7.68 26.04
N VAL A 147 21.95 8.20 27.21
CA VAL A 147 21.63 9.57 27.64
C VAL A 147 22.85 10.30 28.19
N SER A 148 22.87 11.61 27.99
CA SER A 148 23.83 12.52 28.60
C SER A 148 23.13 13.81 29.01
N TYR A 149 23.33 14.21 30.27
CA TYR A 149 22.77 15.44 30.82
C TYR A 149 23.83 16.53 31.01
N TYR A 150 23.40 17.76 30.77
CA TYR A 150 24.22 18.96 30.92
C TYR A 150 23.46 20.02 31.70
N LEU A 151 24.19 20.82 32.48
CA LEU A 151 23.61 21.88 33.30
C LEU A 151 22.78 22.89 32.50
N ASP A 152 23.29 23.27 31.32
CA ASP A 152 22.73 24.26 30.41
C ASP A 152 23.34 24.07 29.00
N GLU A 153 22.82 24.84 28.03
CA GLU A 153 23.29 24.87 26.65
C GLU A 153 24.78 25.21 26.53
N ALA A 154 25.29 26.16 27.33
CA ALA A 154 26.70 26.51 27.32
C ALA A 154 27.60 25.36 27.80
N ALA A 155 27.13 24.52 28.73
CA ALA A 155 27.82 23.30 29.14
C ALA A 155 27.82 22.24 28.05
N PHE A 156 26.71 22.09 27.32
CA PHE A 156 26.59 21.20 26.18
C PHE A 156 27.55 21.58 25.04
N GLU A 157 27.56 22.84 24.61
CA GLU A 157 28.42 23.35 23.52
C GLU A 157 29.92 23.17 23.80
N ARG A 158 30.34 23.26 25.07
CA ARG A 158 31.76 23.16 25.45
C ARG A 158 32.31 21.75 25.40
N ASN A 159 31.49 20.74 25.65
CA ASN A 159 31.90 19.34 25.73
C ASN A 159 30.78 18.42 25.22
N PRO A 160 30.47 18.43 23.91
CA PRO A 160 29.56 17.45 23.35
C PRO A 160 30.16 16.05 23.55
N ILE A 161 29.46 15.21 24.32
CA ILE A 161 29.94 13.86 24.67
C ILE A 161 29.82 12.91 23.49
N THR A 162 28.83 13.15 22.62
CA THR A 162 28.49 12.27 21.50
C THR A 162 29.57 12.35 20.44
N LYS A 163 30.19 11.19 20.16
CA LYS A 163 31.25 11.06 19.18
C LYS A 163 30.78 10.20 18.02
N ILE A 164 30.77 10.76 16.82
CA ILE A 164 30.59 10.00 15.57
C ILE A 164 31.96 9.79 14.96
N MET A 165 32.31 8.53 14.65
CA MET A 165 33.63 8.14 14.13
C MET A 165 34.80 8.67 14.98
N GLY A 166 34.60 8.76 16.30
CA GLY A 166 35.61 9.24 17.25
C GLY A 166 35.76 10.76 17.33
N GLN A 167 35.02 11.53 16.53
CA GLN A 167 34.98 13.00 16.60
C GLN A 167 33.75 13.49 17.34
N PRO A 168 33.88 14.47 18.26
CA PRO A 168 32.73 15.08 18.91
C PRO A 168 31.87 15.80 17.87
N VAL A 169 30.57 15.48 17.86
CA VAL A 169 29.58 16.13 16.99
C VAL A 169 28.62 16.92 17.87
N LEU A 170 28.42 18.18 17.52
CA LEU A 170 27.44 19.05 18.16
C LEU A 170 26.16 19.00 17.33
N PHE A 171 25.07 18.55 17.96
CA PHE A 171 23.75 18.56 17.36
C PHE A 171 23.03 19.87 17.67
N PRO A 172 22.16 20.35 16.77
CA PRO A 172 21.36 21.54 17.03
C PRO A 172 20.48 21.37 18.29
N MET A 173 20.26 22.46 19.02
CA MET A 173 19.37 22.44 20.18
C MET A 173 17.91 22.29 19.73
N ASN A 174 17.12 21.60 20.55
CA ASN A 174 15.71 21.30 20.28
C ASN A 174 15.51 20.64 18.90
N HIS A 175 16.38 19.70 18.55
CA HIS A 175 16.30 18.95 17.29
C HIS A 175 16.34 17.44 17.52
N VAL A 176 15.60 16.74 16.66
CA VAL A 176 15.68 15.31 16.40
C VAL A 176 16.40 15.11 15.08
N VAL A 177 17.45 14.30 15.07
CA VAL A 177 18.22 13.99 13.87
C VAL A 177 18.19 12.48 13.65
N ASN A 178 17.75 12.04 12.47
CA ASN A 178 17.83 10.65 12.07
C ASN A 178 19.31 10.22 11.99
N PHE A 179 19.66 9.12 12.65
CA PHE A 179 21.00 8.58 12.72
C PHE A 179 20.98 7.05 12.71
N ALA A 180 21.26 6.48 11.53
CA ALA A 180 21.47 5.04 11.32
C ALA A 180 20.32 4.15 11.82
N GLY A 181 19.07 4.52 11.53
CA GLY A 181 17.87 3.77 11.95
C GLY A 181 17.36 4.13 13.35
N SER A 182 18.11 4.94 14.11
CA SER A 182 17.66 5.54 15.38
C SER A 182 17.57 7.06 15.26
N SER A 183 17.25 7.74 16.36
CA SER A 183 17.21 9.18 16.44
C SER A 183 18.15 9.72 17.53
N ILE A 184 18.85 10.81 17.22
CA ILE A 184 19.55 11.61 18.22
C ILE A 184 18.69 12.81 18.55
N VAL A 185 18.26 12.89 19.81
CA VAL A 185 17.44 13.99 20.32
C VAL A 185 18.30 14.87 21.22
N THR A 186 18.37 16.15 20.88
CA THR A 186 19.01 17.17 21.72
C THR A 186 17.98 18.22 22.06
N GLY A 187 17.72 18.43 23.34
CA GLY A 187 16.67 19.36 23.74
C GLY A 187 16.83 19.85 25.17
N LYS A 188 16.18 20.98 25.42
CA LYS A 188 16.02 21.50 26.77
C LYS A 188 14.91 20.74 27.48
N ILE A 189 15.17 20.35 28.73
CA ILE A 189 14.20 19.66 29.56
C ILE A 189 13.09 20.65 29.98
N GLU A 190 11.85 20.33 29.64
CA GLU A 190 10.68 21.07 30.09
C GLU A 190 10.17 20.53 31.44
N SER A 191 10.11 19.21 31.55
CA SER A 191 9.46 18.49 32.65
C SER A 191 10.17 17.17 32.93
N VAL A 192 10.13 16.74 34.20
CA VAL A 192 10.68 15.46 34.65
C VAL A 192 9.64 14.78 35.53
N ARG A 193 9.29 13.55 35.16
CA ARG A 193 8.47 12.63 35.94
C ARG A 193 9.28 11.36 36.24
N ASN A 194 9.01 10.75 37.38
CA ASN A 194 9.66 9.52 37.81
C ASN A 194 8.62 8.44 37.92
N PHE A 195 8.91 7.29 37.33
CA PHE A 195 8.13 6.08 37.46
C PHE A 195 8.99 5.00 38.10
N THR A 196 8.35 3.92 38.54
CA THR A 196 9.06 2.77 39.08
C THR A 196 8.41 1.53 38.53
N PHE A 197 9.18 0.78 37.77
CA PHE A 197 8.78 -0.54 37.30
C PHE A 197 9.28 -1.60 38.28
N LEU A 198 8.66 -2.77 38.22
CA LEU A 198 9.11 -3.94 38.98
C LEU A 198 9.57 -4.99 37.99
N ASN A 199 10.81 -5.44 38.15
CA ASN A 199 11.31 -6.58 37.42
C ASN A 199 10.80 -7.90 38.02
N GLN A 200 11.18 -9.04 37.42
CA GLN A 200 10.77 -10.36 37.91
C GLN A 200 11.20 -10.61 39.36
N ALA A 201 12.40 -10.15 39.74
CA ALA A 201 12.94 -10.24 41.09
C ALA A 201 12.23 -9.31 42.10
N LYS A 202 11.23 -8.55 41.67
CA LYS A 202 10.53 -7.50 42.43
C LYS A 202 11.47 -6.38 42.87
N GLU A 203 12.56 -6.20 42.14
CA GLU A 203 13.45 -5.07 42.31
C GLU A 203 12.83 -3.87 41.61
N GLU A 204 12.88 -2.73 42.30
CA GLU A 204 12.42 -1.46 41.76
C GLU A 204 13.41 -0.99 40.71
N ILE A 205 12.92 -0.76 39.49
CA ILE A 205 13.66 -0.12 38.41
C ILE A 205 13.14 1.32 38.31
N PRO A 206 13.92 2.32 38.75
CA PRO A 206 13.53 3.71 38.59
C PRO A 206 13.62 4.12 37.12
N ILE A 207 12.55 4.71 36.62
CA ILE A 207 12.43 5.17 35.24
C ILE A 207 12.29 6.69 35.24
N TYR A 208 13.09 7.35 34.40
CA TYR A 208 12.93 8.77 34.11
C TYR A 208 12.05 8.94 32.88
N TYR A 209 11.11 9.86 32.97
CA TYR A 209 10.22 10.26 31.91
C TYR A 209 10.35 11.77 31.73
N ILE A 210 10.91 12.20 30.61
CA ILE A 210 11.41 13.56 30.44
C ILE A 210 10.81 14.16 29.19
N ASP A 211 10.10 15.27 29.37
CA ASP A 211 9.53 16.01 28.26
C ASP A 211 10.58 17.02 27.76
N VAL A 212 10.86 16.98 26.45
CA VAL A 212 11.81 17.87 25.77
C VAL A 212 11.14 18.57 24.59
N GLU A 213 11.53 19.82 24.34
CA GLU A 213 11.10 20.56 23.16
C GLU A 213 11.93 20.14 21.93
N THR A 214 11.28 19.86 20.81
CA THR A 214 11.92 19.56 19.51
C THR A 214 11.32 20.40 18.37
N GLN A 215 11.88 20.30 17.17
CA GLN A 215 11.37 20.99 15.99
C GLN A 215 9.96 20.51 15.57
N TYR A 216 9.59 19.28 15.93
CA TYR A 216 8.29 18.68 15.61
C TYR A 216 7.24 18.87 16.72
N GLY A 217 7.66 19.33 17.90
CA GLY A 217 6.83 19.49 19.10
C GLY A 217 7.49 18.91 20.34
N THR A 218 6.76 18.82 21.45
CA THR A 218 7.29 18.15 22.65
C THR A 218 7.45 16.65 22.38
N LEU A 219 8.52 16.05 22.89
CA LEU A 219 8.78 14.60 22.88
C LEU A 219 9.02 14.10 24.29
N SER A 220 8.45 12.94 24.62
CA SER A 220 8.71 12.25 25.88
C SER A 220 9.85 11.25 25.70
N ILE A 221 11.01 11.51 26.30
CA ILE A 221 12.13 10.57 26.35
C ILE A 221 12.06 9.76 27.64
N VAL A 222 12.05 8.43 27.52
CA VAL A 222 11.94 7.50 28.63
C VAL A 222 13.15 6.58 28.68
N HIS A 223 13.71 6.43 29.89
CA HIS A 223 14.86 5.56 30.08
C HIS A 223 15.04 5.15 31.55
N PRO A 224 15.70 4.01 31.84
CA PRO A 224 16.00 3.61 33.20
C PRO A 224 17.11 4.47 33.82
N ALA A 225 17.06 4.64 35.14
CA ALA A 225 18.04 5.43 35.89
C ALA A 225 19.47 4.88 35.80
N SER A 226 19.63 3.60 35.44
CA SER A 226 20.93 2.95 35.22
C SER A 226 21.72 3.54 34.04
N LEU A 227 21.05 4.19 33.07
CA LEU A 227 21.72 4.86 31.95
C LEU A 227 22.33 6.22 32.32
N VAL A 228 21.99 6.77 33.49
CA VAL A 228 22.53 8.07 33.93
C VAL A 228 23.96 7.92 34.41
N LYS A 229 24.89 8.61 33.75
CA LYS A 229 26.32 8.60 34.10
C LYS A 229 26.53 9.22 35.49
N GLU A 230 27.58 8.79 36.18
CA GLU A 230 27.91 9.27 37.53
C GLU A 230 28.07 10.81 37.55
N GLY A 231 27.35 11.46 38.47
CA GLY A 231 27.38 12.92 38.63
C GLY A 231 26.42 13.68 37.73
N GLN A 232 25.69 13.03 36.82
CA GLN A 232 24.70 13.67 35.96
C GLN A 232 23.30 13.76 36.58
N GLN A 233 23.03 13.03 37.67
CA GLN A 233 21.70 13.01 38.30
C GLN A 233 21.21 14.40 38.73
N GLU A 234 22.12 15.31 39.11
CA GLU A 234 21.77 16.69 39.50
C GLU A 234 21.31 17.58 38.33
N TYR A 235 21.56 17.15 37.10
CA TYR A 235 21.17 17.86 35.87
C TYR A 235 19.82 17.38 35.32
N ILE A 236 19.18 16.38 35.93
CA ILE A 236 17.85 15.90 35.52
C ILE A 236 16.77 16.83 36.12
N ARG A 237 16.61 18.01 35.51
CA ARG A 237 15.66 19.03 35.96
C ARG A 237 15.26 19.98 34.83
N PRO A 238 14.07 20.62 34.93
CA PRO A 238 13.67 21.65 33.99
C PRO A 238 14.74 22.72 33.76
N GLY A 239 14.98 23.05 32.50
CA GLY A 239 15.95 24.03 32.05
C GLY A 239 17.36 23.50 31.76
N ALA A 240 17.68 22.28 32.18
CA ALA A 240 18.89 21.58 31.78
C ALA A 240 18.77 21.03 30.35
N VAL A 241 19.86 20.47 29.82
CA VAL A 241 19.91 19.91 28.46
C VAL A 241 20.11 18.41 28.54
N ILE A 242 19.35 17.68 27.72
CA ILE A 242 19.55 16.25 27.46
C ILE A 242 20.00 16.06 26.00
N ASN A 243 20.94 15.16 25.80
CA ASN A 243 21.27 14.58 24.50
C ASN A 243 21.11 13.07 24.63
N ALA A 244 20.25 12.48 23.81
CA ALA A 244 19.87 11.08 23.87
C ALA A 244 19.99 10.43 22.49
N LEU A 245 20.45 9.18 22.47
CA LEU A 245 20.24 8.27 21.34
C LEU A 245 19.02 7.41 21.71
N CYS A 246 18.00 7.43 20.86
CA CYS A 246 16.71 6.80 21.16
C CYS A 246 15.99 6.35 19.90
N ASP A 247 15.14 5.35 20.06
CA ASP A 247 14.17 4.96 19.04
C ASP A 247 12.85 5.66 19.35
N ILE A 248 12.23 6.23 18.32
CA ILE A 248 10.99 7.00 18.44
C ILE A 248 9.83 6.09 18.04
N GLN A 249 8.86 5.97 18.94
CA GLN A 249 7.62 5.25 18.73
C GLN A 249 6.47 6.22 18.45
N GLY A 250 5.62 5.89 17.49
CA GLY A 250 4.41 6.64 17.16
C GLY A 250 3.16 5.75 17.24
N ASP A 251 2.28 5.99 18.20
CA ASP A 251 0.96 5.35 18.23
C ASP A 251 -0.02 6.14 17.35
N VAL A 252 -0.53 5.48 16.30
CA VAL A 252 -1.47 6.07 15.34
C VAL A 252 -2.93 5.78 15.66
N ALA A 253 -3.23 4.98 16.69
CA ALA A 253 -4.59 4.74 17.19
C ALA A 253 -5.12 5.94 18.00
N VAL A 254 -5.11 7.12 17.38
CA VAL A 254 -5.47 8.41 17.97
C VAL A 254 -6.44 9.16 17.06
N GLY A 255 -7.14 10.16 17.61
CA GLY A 255 -8.09 10.96 16.84
C GLY A 255 -9.19 10.10 16.20
N ASP A 256 -9.31 10.17 14.88
CA ASP A 256 -10.31 9.42 14.11
C ASP A 256 -10.12 7.90 14.21
N TYR A 257 -8.88 7.45 14.46
CA TYR A 257 -8.52 6.04 14.64
C TYR A 257 -8.50 5.57 16.10
N GLN A 258 -8.92 6.41 17.06
CA GLN A 258 -8.90 6.08 18.49
C GLN A 258 -9.79 4.87 18.84
N GLN A 259 -10.81 4.57 18.02
CA GLN A 259 -11.69 3.43 18.20
C GLN A 259 -11.30 2.22 17.33
N GLY A 260 -10.16 2.29 16.64
CA GLY A 260 -9.71 1.29 15.67
C GLY A 260 -9.83 1.77 14.22
N ALA A 261 -9.67 0.82 13.28
CA ALA A 261 -9.82 1.03 11.86
C ALA A 261 -11.21 1.57 11.49
N VAL A 262 -11.22 2.55 10.59
CA VAL A 262 -12.44 3.13 10.03
C VAL A 262 -12.89 2.27 8.85
N ILE A 263 -14.12 1.78 8.89
CA ILE A 263 -14.65 0.88 7.85
C ILE A 263 -15.72 1.62 7.04
N ASP A 264 -15.29 2.26 5.95
CA ASP A 264 -16.14 2.85 4.93
C ASP A 264 -15.52 2.66 3.53
N GLU A 265 -16.21 3.11 2.49
CA GLU A 265 -15.75 2.94 1.10
C GLU A 265 -14.37 3.56 0.86
N GLU A 266 -14.14 4.79 1.32
CA GLU A 266 -12.89 5.53 1.10
C GLU A 266 -11.70 4.80 1.73
N HIS A 267 -11.84 4.39 2.99
CA HIS A 267 -10.79 3.69 3.72
C HIS A 267 -10.54 2.27 3.18
N LEU A 268 -11.58 1.56 2.74
CA LEU A 268 -11.43 0.22 2.15
C LEU A 268 -10.81 0.27 0.75
N VAL A 269 -11.07 1.31 -0.04
CA VAL A 269 -10.38 1.55 -1.31
C VAL A 269 -8.91 1.88 -1.06
N ALA A 270 -8.59 2.72 -0.06
CA ALA A 270 -7.21 2.99 0.34
C ALA A 270 -6.49 1.72 0.83
N LEU A 271 -7.18 0.87 1.61
CA LEU A 271 -6.62 -0.43 2.03
C LEU A 271 -6.33 -1.34 0.83
N LEU A 272 -7.28 -1.44 -0.12
CA LEU A 272 -7.07 -2.23 -1.33
C LEU A 272 -5.90 -1.69 -2.16
N HIS A 273 -5.77 -0.38 -2.26
CA HIS A 273 -4.64 0.29 -2.91
C HIS A 273 -3.31 -0.10 -2.25
N SER A 274 -3.18 0.07 -0.93
CA SER A 274 -2.02 -0.40 -0.14
C SER A 274 -1.71 -1.88 -0.43
N CYS A 275 -2.72 -2.75 -0.49
CA CYS A 275 -2.51 -4.17 -0.81
C CYS A 275 -1.93 -4.41 -2.21
N TYR A 276 -2.27 -3.59 -3.22
CA TYR A 276 -1.66 -3.70 -4.55
C TYR A 276 -0.22 -3.16 -4.57
N VAL A 277 0.04 -2.07 -3.85
CA VAL A 277 1.40 -1.48 -3.73
C VAL A 277 2.35 -2.43 -3.00
N GLU A 278 1.92 -2.94 -1.85
CA GLU A 278 2.68 -3.88 -1.00
C GLU A 278 2.65 -5.32 -1.53
N ARG A 279 1.84 -5.59 -2.57
CA ARG A 279 1.56 -6.93 -3.11
C ARG A 279 1.11 -7.94 -2.04
N ASN A 280 0.43 -7.45 -1.00
CA ASN A 280 0.00 -8.24 0.15
C ASN A 280 -1.47 -7.96 0.52
N PHE A 281 -2.36 -8.92 0.21
CA PHE A 281 -3.81 -8.81 0.49
C PHE A 281 -4.21 -9.30 1.88
N THR A 282 -3.26 -9.62 2.76
CA THR A 282 -3.55 -10.24 4.05
C THR A 282 -4.41 -9.34 4.94
N ARG A 283 -4.17 -8.02 4.92
CA ARG A 283 -4.95 -7.02 5.67
C ARG A 283 -6.40 -6.89 5.21
N LEU A 284 -6.70 -7.24 3.96
CA LEU A 284 -8.05 -7.17 3.39
C LEU A 284 -8.95 -8.32 3.87
N SER A 285 -8.36 -9.43 4.35
CA SER A 285 -9.06 -10.69 4.62
C SER A 285 -10.30 -10.55 5.48
N ARG A 286 -10.21 -9.80 6.58
CA ARG A 286 -11.35 -9.60 7.49
C ARG A 286 -12.42 -8.67 6.94
N GLN A 287 -12.08 -7.85 5.96
CA GLN A 287 -13.01 -6.87 5.39
C GLN A 287 -13.82 -7.44 4.23
N ILE A 288 -13.45 -8.62 3.72
CA ILE A 288 -14.18 -9.34 2.68
C ILE A 288 -15.33 -10.16 3.30
N ALA A 289 -16.53 -10.01 2.75
CA ALA A 289 -17.70 -10.80 3.14
C ALA A 289 -17.51 -12.29 2.81
N GLU A 290 -18.13 -13.19 3.58
CA GLU A 290 -17.99 -14.64 3.38
C GLU A 290 -18.39 -15.10 1.97
N ASP A 291 -19.38 -14.45 1.38
CA ASP A 291 -19.94 -14.70 0.04
C ASP A 291 -19.48 -13.68 -1.01
N CYS A 292 -18.37 -12.99 -0.76
CA CYS A 292 -17.85 -11.96 -1.66
C CYS A 292 -17.62 -12.49 -3.08
N GLN A 293 -17.91 -11.66 -4.08
CA GLN A 293 -17.70 -11.98 -5.49
C GLN A 293 -16.60 -11.12 -6.10
N TYR A 294 -15.71 -11.75 -6.87
CA TYR A 294 -14.84 -11.03 -7.79
C TYR A 294 -15.47 -11.02 -9.20
N ASP A 295 -16.02 -9.86 -9.59
CA ASP A 295 -16.62 -9.62 -10.90
C ASP A 295 -15.55 -9.09 -11.86
N TYR A 296 -15.22 -9.87 -12.88
CA TYR A 296 -14.31 -9.48 -13.94
C TYR A 296 -15.08 -9.05 -15.18
N HIS A 297 -14.85 -7.81 -15.63
CA HIS A 297 -15.31 -7.30 -16.92
C HIS A 297 -16.75 -7.69 -17.32
N ASN A 298 -17.71 -7.26 -16.49
CA ASN A 298 -19.16 -7.34 -16.73
C ASN A 298 -19.79 -8.72 -16.47
N GLU A 299 -19.80 -9.09 -15.19
CA GLU A 299 -20.53 -10.22 -14.59
C GLU A 299 -19.88 -11.60 -14.80
N GLU A 300 -18.64 -11.68 -15.26
CA GLU A 300 -17.88 -12.93 -15.16
C GLU A 300 -17.35 -13.07 -13.73
N ILE A 301 -18.07 -13.84 -12.91
CA ILE A 301 -17.61 -14.20 -11.58
C ILE A 301 -16.38 -15.11 -11.72
N ARG A 302 -15.20 -14.57 -11.40
CA ARG A 302 -13.92 -15.31 -11.44
C ARG A 302 -13.65 -16.07 -10.16
N ALA A 303 -14.16 -15.57 -9.04
CA ALA A 303 -14.04 -16.18 -7.73
C ALA A 303 -15.28 -15.82 -6.89
N GLU A 304 -15.72 -16.77 -6.07
CA GLU A 304 -16.88 -16.60 -5.19
C GLU A 304 -16.56 -17.13 -3.79
N GLY A 305 -16.83 -16.31 -2.80
CA GLY A 305 -16.49 -16.53 -1.41
C GLY A 305 -15.11 -15.99 -1.02
N ARG A 306 -14.98 -15.55 0.23
CA ARG A 306 -13.79 -14.84 0.74
C ARG A 306 -12.47 -15.51 0.38
N GLU A 307 -12.35 -16.81 0.66
CA GLU A 307 -11.08 -17.54 0.47
C GLU A 307 -10.71 -17.66 -1.01
N GLU A 308 -11.69 -17.87 -1.89
CA GLU A 308 -11.45 -17.96 -3.33
C GLU A 308 -11.07 -16.60 -3.91
N VAL A 309 -11.72 -15.51 -3.47
CA VAL A 309 -11.41 -14.14 -3.89
C VAL A 309 -9.98 -13.76 -3.47
N LEU A 310 -9.60 -14.02 -2.21
CA LEU A 310 -8.24 -13.76 -1.74
C LEU A 310 -7.19 -14.60 -2.48
N ALA A 311 -7.48 -15.88 -2.73
CA ALA A 311 -6.60 -16.74 -3.51
C ALA A 311 -6.42 -16.23 -4.95
N PHE A 312 -7.50 -15.80 -5.59
CA PHE A 312 -7.48 -15.22 -6.92
C PHE A 312 -6.62 -13.96 -6.98
N LEU A 313 -6.80 -13.00 -6.06
CA LEU A 313 -5.99 -11.78 -5.99
C LEU A 313 -4.49 -12.08 -5.83
N ARG A 314 -4.14 -13.03 -4.95
CA ARG A 314 -2.75 -13.49 -4.76
C ARG A 314 -2.19 -14.18 -6.00
N GLU A 315 -3.01 -14.97 -6.70
CA GLU A 315 -2.60 -15.62 -7.95
C GLU A 315 -2.31 -14.60 -9.05
N VAL A 316 -3.15 -13.56 -9.19
CA VAL A 316 -2.91 -12.47 -10.15
C VAL A 316 -1.57 -11.80 -9.90
N MET A 317 -1.24 -11.43 -8.65
CA MET A 317 0.06 -10.83 -8.33
C MET A 317 1.22 -11.80 -8.59
N SER A 318 1.09 -13.06 -8.16
CA SER A 318 2.15 -14.06 -8.37
C SER A 318 2.44 -14.30 -9.85
N ASN A 319 1.43 -14.23 -10.72
CA ASN A 319 1.60 -14.34 -12.16
C ASN A 319 2.27 -13.08 -12.74
N GLN A 320 1.84 -11.89 -12.30
CA GLN A 320 2.50 -10.63 -12.69
C GLN A 320 3.99 -10.62 -12.30
N GLU A 321 4.36 -11.12 -11.13
CA GLU A 321 5.77 -11.24 -10.71
C GLU A 321 6.58 -12.18 -11.60
N LYS A 322 6.04 -13.38 -11.86
CA LYS A 322 6.70 -14.39 -12.70
C LYS A 322 6.91 -13.89 -14.13
N GLU A 323 5.97 -13.09 -14.63
CA GLU A 323 6.00 -12.54 -15.98
C GLU A 323 6.67 -11.16 -16.06
N HIS A 324 7.16 -10.64 -14.92
CA HIS A 324 7.75 -9.30 -14.80
C HIS A 324 6.83 -8.19 -15.32
N ILE A 325 5.53 -8.34 -15.11
CA ILE A 325 4.53 -7.33 -15.41
C ILE A 325 4.59 -6.26 -14.30
N PRO A 326 4.93 -5.00 -14.64
CA PRO A 326 4.89 -3.93 -13.66
C PRO A 326 3.44 -3.71 -13.22
N CYS A 327 3.22 -3.33 -11.95
CA CYS A 327 1.91 -3.02 -11.43
C CYS A 327 2.02 -1.72 -10.64
N TYR A 328 1.35 -0.69 -11.13
CA TYR A 328 1.22 0.60 -10.46
C TYR A 328 -0.23 0.77 -10.04
N ALA A 329 -0.45 1.31 -8.84
CA ALA A 329 -1.77 1.53 -8.28
C ALA A 329 -1.91 3.01 -7.87
N TRP A 330 -3.13 3.52 -7.99
CA TRP A 330 -3.53 4.84 -7.53
C TRP A 330 -4.96 4.81 -6.99
N ILE A 331 -5.34 5.85 -6.25
CA ILE A 331 -6.72 6.07 -5.84
C ILE A 331 -7.36 7.06 -6.81
N GLY A 332 -8.56 6.74 -7.29
CA GLY A 332 -9.37 7.59 -8.15
C GLY A 332 -10.78 7.81 -7.59
N GLU A 333 -11.43 8.87 -8.08
CA GLU A 333 -12.82 9.22 -7.78
C GLU A 333 -13.60 9.40 -9.08
N VAL A 334 -14.83 8.87 -9.15
CA VAL A 334 -15.75 9.14 -10.26
C VAL A 334 -16.26 10.58 -10.16
N THR A 335 -15.95 11.42 -11.14
CA THR A 335 -16.30 12.84 -11.16
C THR A 335 -17.45 13.18 -12.11
N GLY A 336 -17.78 12.27 -13.03
CA GLY A 336 -18.79 12.50 -14.04
C GLY A 336 -19.16 11.26 -14.85
N HIS A 337 -20.16 11.42 -15.71
CA HIS A 337 -20.55 10.40 -16.68
C HIS A 337 -20.66 11.01 -18.07
N GLU A 338 -20.01 10.38 -19.04
CA GLU A 338 -20.08 10.74 -20.45
C GLU A 338 -20.98 9.75 -21.20
N LEU A 339 -22.22 10.16 -21.44
CA LEU A 339 -23.22 9.37 -22.14
C LEU A 339 -23.40 9.86 -23.58
N THR A 340 -23.64 8.95 -24.51
CA THR A 340 -24.04 9.36 -25.86
C THR A 340 -25.46 9.95 -25.84
N PRO A 341 -25.82 10.83 -26.79
CA PRO A 341 -27.13 11.46 -26.82
C PRO A 341 -28.28 10.44 -26.90
N GLY A 342 -29.03 10.30 -25.81
CA GLY A 342 -30.19 9.40 -25.72
C GLY A 342 -29.96 8.15 -24.87
N GLU A 343 -28.73 7.88 -24.46
CA GLU A 343 -28.42 6.85 -23.47
C GLU A 343 -28.87 7.27 -22.07
N LYS A 344 -29.22 6.27 -21.27
CA LYS A 344 -29.43 6.42 -19.84
C LYS A 344 -28.32 5.69 -19.12
N LEU A 345 -27.83 6.30 -18.04
CA LEU A 345 -26.93 5.63 -17.12
C LEU A 345 -27.60 4.35 -16.63
N ALA A 346 -26.89 3.22 -16.68
CA ALA A 346 -27.38 1.99 -16.08
C ALA A 346 -27.37 2.13 -14.55
N ASP A 347 -28.30 1.46 -13.87
CA ASP A 347 -28.51 1.60 -12.42
C ASP A 347 -27.33 1.04 -11.60
N ASP A 348 -26.49 0.21 -12.21
CA ASP A 348 -25.32 -0.44 -11.64
C ASP A 348 -24.00 0.32 -11.90
N ILE A 349 -24.06 1.48 -12.56
CA ILE A 349 -22.90 2.36 -12.72
C ILE A 349 -22.61 3.10 -11.40
N PRO A 350 -21.35 3.14 -10.94
CA PRO A 350 -20.96 3.84 -9.74
C PRO A 350 -21.38 5.31 -9.80
N PRO A 351 -22.01 5.85 -8.75
CA PRO A 351 -22.36 7.27 -8.73
C PRO A 351 -21.12 8.17 -8.70
N ILE A 352 -21.33 9.46 -9.02
CA ILE A 352 -20.31 10.50 -8.81
C ILE A 352 -19.95 10.54 -7.32
N GLY A 353 -18.65 10.59 -7.02
CA GLY A 353 -18.06 10.54 -5.69
C GLY A 353 -17.63 9.13 -5.25
N THR A 354 -17.90 8.08 -6.05
CA THR A 354 -17.41 6.74 -5.73
C THR A 354 -15.91 6.63 -5.91
N HIS A 355 -15.24 6.06 -4.92
CA HIS A 355 -13.81 5.80 -4.94
C HIS A 355 -13.47 4.47 -5.61
N CYS A 356 -12.30 4.40 -6.23
CA CYS A 356 -11.79 3.20 -6.88
C CYS A 356 -10.27 3.12 -6.83
N VAL A 357 -9.73 1.92 -6.99
CA VAL A 357 -8.29 1.72 -7.25
C VAL A 357 -8.06 1.72 -8.76
N ILE A 358 -7.19 2.59 -9.24
CA ILE A 358 -6.75 2.61 -10.64
C ILE A 358 -5.45 1.84 -10.75
N LEU A 359 -5.37 0.92 -11.70
CA LEU A 359 -4.18 0.12 -11.97
C LEU A 359 -3.60 0.48 -13.34
N ALA A 360 -2.26 0.43 -13.44
CA ALA A 360 -1.54 0.32 -14.69
C ALA A 360 -0.62 -0.90 -14.63
N GLN A 361 -0.84 -1.85 -15.54
CA GLN A 361 -0.12 -3.11 -15.64
C GLN A 361 0.84 -3.12 -16.84
N ASN A 362 1.48 -1.99 -17.10
CA ASN A 362 2.33 -1.76 -18.27
C ASN A 362 3.50 -0.83 -17.95
N GLU A 363 4.59 -0.94 -18.73
CA GLU A 363 5.82 -0.15 -18.54
C GLU A 363 5.60 1.36 -18.75
N GLU A 364 4.57 1.73 -19.51
CA GLU A 364 4.23 3.11 -19.83
C GLU A 364 3.45 3.81 -18.70
N ARG A 365 3.14 3.09 -17.60
CA ARG A 365 2.37 3.57 -16.44
C ARG A 365 0.99 4.12 -16.83
N ARG A 366 0.43 3.64 -17.95
CA ARG A 366 -0.88 4.10 -18.41
C ARG A 366 -1.99 3.34 -17.69
N PRO A 367 -2.94 4.03 -17.05
CA PRO A 367 -4.11 3.37 -16.45
C PRO A 367 -4.81 2.44 -17.45
N ASP A 368 -4.97 1.17 -17.07
CA ASP A 368 -5.62 0.14 -17.88
C ASP A 368 -6.74 -0.59 -17.15
N CYS A 369 -6.95 -0.33 -15.85
CA CYS A 369 -8.02 -0.94 -15.08
C CYS A 369 -8.47 -0.02 -13.95
N ALA A 370 -9.77 -0.09 -13.61
CA ALA A 370 -10.33 0.51 -12.41
C ALA A 370 -11.00 -0.58 -11.57
N ILE A 371 -10.76 -0.62 -10.28
CA ILE A 371 -11.33 -1.59 -9.34
C ILE A 371 -12.29 -0.86 -8.41
N PHE A 372 -13.55 -1.26 -8.43
CA PHE A 372 -14.60 -0.73 -7.57
C PHE A 372 -14.96 -1.72 -6.47
N LEU A 373 -15.31 -1.20 -5.30
CA LEU A 373 -15.83 -1.98 -4.18
C LEU A 373 -17.34 -1.77 -4.05
N THR A 374 -18.05 -2.85 -3.71
CA THR A 374 -19.42 -2.75 -3.21
C THR A 374 -19.45 -3.32 -1.81
N LEU A 375 -20.09 -2.60 -0.90
CA LEU A 375 -20.18 -2.95 0.52
C LEU A 375 -21.58 -3.46 0.86
N ASP A 376 -21.64 -4.47 1.73
CA ASP A 376 -22.89 -4.97 2.29
C ASP A 376 -23.45 -4.05 3.41
N GLU A 377 -24.58 -4.45 4.00
CA GLU A 377 -25.20 -3.71 5.11
C GLU A 377 -24.34 -3.65 6.39
N GLU A 378 -23.33 -4.51 6.52
CA GLU A 378 -22.38 -4.56 7.65
C GLU A 378 -21.07 -3.79 7.34
N GLY A 379 -20.95 -3.23 6.14
CA GLY A 379 -19.75 -2.52 5.67
C GLY A 379 -18.62 -3.44 5.22
N LYS A 380 -18.89 -4.73 4.98
CA LYS A 380 -17.93 -5.67 4.39
C LYS A 380 -17.99 -5.60 2.88
N ILE A 381 -16.87 -5.92 2.24
CA ILE A 381 -16.74 -5.99 0.78
C ILE A 381 -17.51 -7.22 0.30
N GLU A 382 -18.71 -7.00 -0.25
CA GLU A 382 -19.52 -8.04 -0.91
C GLU A 382 -19.10 -8.26 -2.36
N LYS A 383 -18.50 -7.26 -3.00
CA LYS A 383 -18.07 -7.38 -4.39
C LYS A 383 -16.83 -6.54 -4.67
N ILE A 384 -15.88 -7.14 -5.37
CA ILE A 384 -14.76 -6.46 -6.00
C ILE A 384 -15.01 -6.53 -7.50
N THR A 385 -15.13 -5.38 -8.15
CA THR A 385 -15.42 -5.31 -9.58
C THR A 385 -14.27 -4.71 -10.35
N SER A 386 -13.68 -5.49 -11.25
CA SER A 386 -12.76 -4.99 -12.27
C SER A 386 -13.56 -4.37 -13.41
N ALA A 387 -13.42 -3.05 -13.56
CA ALA A 387 -14.17 -2.26 -14.51
C ALA A 387 -13.96 -2.77 -15.94
N GLY A 388 -15.06 -3.20 -16.57
CA GLY A 388 -15.14 -3.45 -18.01
C GLY A 388 -15.86 -2.32 -18.76
N TRP A 389 -16.23 -2.57 -20.02
CA TRP A 389 -16.92 -1.57 -20.87
C TRP A 389 -18.17 -0.96 -20.25
N LYS A 390 -18.89 -1.64 -19.33
CA LYS A 390 -20.07 -1.05 -18.67
C LYS A 390 -19.70 0.25 -17.94
N TYR A 391 -18.48 0.36 -17.42
CA TYR A 391 -17.96 1.53 -16.73
C TYR A 391 -17.29 2.55 -17.66
N ALA A 392 -17.25 2.33 -18.98
CA ALA A 392 -16.69 3.28 -19.95
C ALA A 392 -17.30 4.70 -19.87
N PRO A 393 -18.57 4.90 -19.46
CA PRO A 393 -19.11 6.23 -19.24
C PRO A 393 -18.49 6.98 -18.06
N CYS A 394 -17.83 6.32 -17.10
CA CYS A 394 -17.30 6.98 -15.90
C CYS A 394 -16.10 7.87 -16.25
N GLN A 395 -16.14 9.13 -15.83
CA GLN A 395 -14.98 10.01 -15.81
C GLN A 395 -14.30 9.90 -14.45
N ILE A 396 -13.05 9.44 -14.43
CA ILE A 396 -12.32 9.21 -13.18
C ILE A 396 -11.19 10.23 -13.06
N LYS A 397 -11.07 10.83 -11.88
CA LYS A 397 -9.95 11.70 -11.53
C LYS A 397 -9.08 11.00 -10.51
N LEU A 398 -7.76 11.00 -10.72
CA LEU A 398 -6.80 10.53 -9.73
C LEU A 398 -6.73 11.52 -8.55
N ILE A 399 -6.75 10.98 -7.33
CA ILE A 399 -6.67 11.77 -6.09
C ILE A 399 -5.39 11.48 -5.30
N SER A 400 -4.72 10.34 -5.53
CA SER A 400 -3.38 10.08 -4.99
C SER A 400 -2.28 10.54 -5.97
N PRO A 401 -1.10 10.96 -5.48
CA PRO A 401 0.00 11.40 -6.33
C PRO A 401 0.62 10.24 -7.13
N MET A 402 1.05 10.50 -8.37
CA MET A 402 1.77 9.50 -9.16
C MET A 402 3.19 9.28 -8.61
N PRO A 403 3.62 8.04 -8.32
CA PRO A 403 4.96 7.80 -7.81
C PRO A 403 6.00 7.95 -8.94
N GLY A 404 6.87 8.97 -8.85
CA GLY A 404 8.15 8.98 -9.57
C GLY A 404 8.50 10.17 -10.47
N ASP A 405 7.73 11.25 -10.51
CA ASP A 405 8.06 12.38 -11.40
C ASP A 405 8.80 13.49 -10.65
N GLY A 406 10.10 13.26 -10.44
CA GLY A 406 11.07 14.29 -10.05
C GLY A 406 11.39 15.31 -11.16
N GLU A 407 10.72 15.23 -12.30
CA GLU A 407 10.73 16.25 -13.33
C GLU A 407 9.26 16.54 -13.70
N GLU A 408 8.95 17.83 -13.84
CA GLU A 408 7.68 18.37 -14.33
C GLU A 408 7.36 17.83 -15.76
N GLU A 409 7.06 16.55 -15.91
CA GLU A 409 6.26 16.09 -17.03
C GLU A 409 4.80 16.32 -16.62
N GLU A 410 4.10 17.13 -17.42
CA GLU A 410 2.70 17.46 -17.21
C GLU A 410 1.94 16.17 -16.90
N ALA A 411 1.50 16.03 -15.65
CA ALA A 411 0.61 14.96 -15.23
C ALA A 411 -0.48 14.85 -16.30
N HIS A 412 -0.72 13.64 -16.81
CA HIS A 412 -1.95 13.38 -17.53
C HIS A 412 -3.10 13.53 -16.51
N GLU A 413 -3.49 14.78 -16.20
CA GLU A 413 -4.42 15.18 -15.14
C GLU A 413 -5.86 14.68 -15.40
N GLU A 414 -6.11 14.15 -16.60
CA GLU A 414 -7.40 13.62 -17.02
C GLU A 414 -7.20 12.21 -17.56
N TRP A 415 -7.82 11.23 -16.90
CA TRP A 415 -7.99 9.90 -17.44
C TRP A 415 -8.86 10.00 -18.70
N GLU A 416 -8.29 9.67 -19.86
CA GLU A 416 -9.04 9.55 -21.11
C GLU A 416 -9.83 8.23 -21.10
N ARG A 417 -11.01 8.23 -21.72
CA ARG A 417 -11.91 7.06 -21.79
C ARG A 417 -11.18 5.76 -22.18
N ILE A 418 -11.49 4.64 -21.51
CA ILE A 418 -10.97 3.28 -21.80
C ILE A 418 -11.18 2.88 -23.27
N ASP A 419 -12.21 3.43 -23.92
CA ASP A 419 -12.64 3.10 -25.28
C ASP A 419 -12.27 4.15 -26.32
N LYS A 420 -11.10 4.79 -26.21
CA LYS A 420 -10.64 5.78 -27.19
C LYS A 420 -10.66 5.20 -28.61
N THR A 421 -11.33 5.90 -29.52
CA THR A 421 -11.46 5.48 -30.91
C THR A 421 -10.13 5.67 -31.64
N HIS A 422 -9.60 4.62 -32.25
CA HIS A 422 -8.35 4.66 -33.00
C HIS A 422 -8.60 4.64 -34.52
N THR A 423 -7.65 5.19 -35.27
CA THR A 423 -7.61 5.07 -36.72
C THR A 423 -7.18 3.66 -37.15
N GLU A 424 -7.48 3.28 -38.41
CA GLU A 424 -7.09 1.97 -38.95
C GLU A 424 -5.59 1.66 -38.77
N PRO A 425 -4.65 2.60 -39.03
CA PRO A 425 -3.23 2.36 -38.78
C PRO A 425 -2.89 2.10 -37.31
N GLU A 426 -3.49 2.85 -36.38
CA GLU A 426 -3.24 2.71 -34.94
C GLU A 426 -3.72 1.35 -34.42
N TRP A 427 -4.90 0.90 -34.84
CA TRP A 427 -5.38 -0.45 -34.52
C TRP A 427 -4.45 -1.55 -35.05
N LEU A 428 -3.93 -1.39 -36.27
CA LEU A 428 -2.99 -2.35 -36.84
C LEU A 428 -1.63 -2.33 -36.14
N ASP A 429 -1.17 -1.18 -35.64
CA ASP A 429 0.03 -1.07 -34.83
C ASP A 429 -0.15 -1.74 -33.46
N MET A 430 -1.31 -1.58 -32.82
CA MET A 430 -1.66 -2.29 -31.59
C MET A 430 -1.72 -3.80 -31.83
N LEU A 431 -2.37 -4.27 -32.90
CA LEU A 431 -2.41 -5.70 -33.27
C LEU A 431 -1.00 -6.23 -33.51
N ALA A 432 -0.16 -5.43 -34.18
CA ALA A 432 1.24 -5.80 -34.42
C ALA A 432 2.02 -5.96 -33.11
N SER A 433 1.82 -5.05 -32.15
CA SER A 433 2.43 -5.09 -30.83
C SER A 433 1.99 -6.35 -30.06
N ALA A 434 0.67 -6.60 -29.98
CA ALA A 434 0.09 -7.75 -29.31
C ALA A 434 0.62 -9.07 -29.88
N TYR A 435 0.69 -9.22 -31.21
CA TYR A 435 1.33 -10.38 -31.82
C TYR A 435 2.81 -10.48 -31.47
N LYS A 436 3.60 -9.40 -31.46
CA LYS A 436 5.02 -9.46 -31.10
C LYS A 436 5.24 -9.92 -29.66
N LYS A 437 4.47 -9.35 -28.72
CA LYS A 437 4.50 -9.71 -27.30
C LYS A 437 3.98 -11.13 -27.06
N GLY A 438 3.05 -11.57 -27.91
CA GLY A 438 2.34 -12.84 -27.71
C GLY A 438 1.26 -12.76 -26.67
N ASP A 439 0.71 -11.57 -26.51
CA ASP A 439 -0.30 -11.25 -25.52
C ASP A 439 -1.31 -10.30 -26.15
N PHE A 440 -2.59 -10.61 -26.00
CA PHE A 440 -3.69 -9.78 -26.45
C PHE A 440 -4.43 -9.10 -25.29
N GLN A 441 -4.00 -9.31 -24.02
CA GLN A 441 -4.76 -8.93 -22.82
C GLN A 441 -4.83 -7.43 -22.58
N GLU A 442 -4.22 -6.61 -23.43
CA GLU A 442 -4.36 -5.16 -23.42
C GLU A 442 -5.84 -4.75 -23.58
N ILE A 443 -6.38 -4.09 -22.56
CA ILE A 443 -7.80 -3.69 -22.46
C ILE A 443 -8.28 -2.89 -23.70
N GLY A 444 -7.41 -2.03 -24.24
CA GLY A 444 -7.68 -1.24 -25.44
C GLY A 444 -7.87 -2.11 -26.68
N MET A 445 -7.19 -3.26 -26.79
CA MET A 445 -7.36 -4.18 -27.92
C MET A 445 -8.70 -4.93 -27.83
N TYR A 446 -9.04 -5.44 -26.66
CA TYR A 446 -10.31 -6.14 -26.44
C TYR A 446 -11.51 -5.23 -26.76
N TYR A 447 -11.45 -3.96 -26.31
CA TYR A 447 -12.51 -2.98 -26.59
C TYR A 447 -12.41 -2.29 -27.95
N GLY A 448 -11.31 -2.48 -28.68
CA GLY A 448 -11.19 -2.06 -30.07
C GLY A 448 -12.13 -2.77 -31.02
N PHE A 449 -12.60 -3.97 -30.67
CA PHE A 449 -13.60 -4.70 -31.47
C PHE A 449 -15.03 -4.25 -31.16
N ALA A 450 -15.85 -4.13 -32.21
CA ALA A 450 -17.29 -3.88 -32.05
C ALA A 450 -17.99 -5.09 -31.39
N ALA A 451 -19.10 -4.86 -30.69
CA ALA A 451 -19.86 -5.93 -30.02
C ALA A 451 -20.25 -7.09 -30.95
N GLU A 452 -20.63 -6.77 -32.18
CA GLU A 452 -20.99 -7.72 -33.23
C GLU A 452 -19.87 -7.85 -34.27
N CYS A 453 -18.61 -7.76 -33.84
CA CYS A 453 -17.49 -7.93 -34.77
C CYS A 453 -17.52 -9.33 -35.39
N ARG A 454 -17.03 -9.42 -36.63
CA ARG A 454 -16.99 -10.67 -37.37
C ARG A 454 -15.64 -10.90 -38.02
N LEU A 455 -15.35 -12.18 -38.26
CA LEU A 455 -14.15 -12.63 -38.94
C LEU A 455 -14.52 -13.09 -40.36
N GLU A 456 -13.84 -12.51 -41.35
CA GLU A 456 -13.87 -12.97 -42.74
C GLU A 456 -12.51 -13.56 -43.09
N ARG A 457 -12.48 -14.79 -43.62
CA ARG A 457 -11.22 -15.54 -43.82
C ARG A 457 -11.10 -16.11 -45.22
N GLU A 458 -9.90 -16.05 -45.78
CA GLU A 458 -9.51 -16.70 -47.03
C GLU A 458 -8.32 -17.66 -46.82
N PRO A 459 -8.40 -18.93 -47.28
CA PRO A 459 -9.58 -19.58 -47.86
C PRO A 459 -10.71 -19.72 -46.83
N ALA A 460 -11.95 -19.69 -47.31
CA ALA A 460 -13.13 -19.75 -46.45
C ALA A 460 -13.11 -20.99 -45.55
N ASN A 461 -13.26 -20.77 -44.24
CA ASN A 461 -13.43 -21.82 -43.26
C ASN A 461 -14.68 -21.52 -42.42
N ASP A 462 -15.81 -22.00 -42.92
CA ASP A 462 -17.14 -21.76 -42.33
C ASP A 462 -17.21 -22.20 -40.86
N SER A 463 -16.41 -23.19 -40.44
CA SER A 463 -16.37 -23.63 -39.05
C SER A 463 -15.77 -22.60 -38.10
N ILE A 464 -14.86 -21.74 -38.58
CA ILE A 464 -14.20 -20.71 -37.77
C ILE A 464 -15.01 -19.42 -37.84
N ALA A 465 -15.44 -19.01 -39.05
CA ALA A 465 -16.29 -17.84 -39.24
C ALA A 465 -17.65 -17.95 -38.51
N HIS A 466 -18.19 -19.16 -38.34
CA HIS A 466 -19.41 -19.37 -37.53
C HIS A 466 -19.17 -19.38 -36.01
N ARG A 467 -17.91 -19.48 -35.56
CA ARG A 467 -17.56 -19.42 -34.14
C ARG A 467 -17.31 -17.98 -33.68
N VAL A 468 -16.74 -17.15 -34.55
CA VAL A 468 -16.48 -15.73 -34.25
C VAL A 468 -17.72 -14.90 -34.57
N LYS A 469 -18.45 -14.48 -33.54
CA LYS A 469 -19.72 -13.74 -33.64
C LYS A 469 -19.78 -12.47 -32.79
N ASP A 470 -18.79 -12.31 -31.93
CA ASP A 470 -18.70 -11.29 -30.90
C ASP A 470 -17.22 -11.10 -30.52
N ARG A 471 -16.97 -10.11 -29.65
CA ARG A 471 -15.60 -9.77 -29.21
C ARG A 471 -14.92 -10.92 -28.47
N GLU A 472 -15.64 -11.65 -27.62
CA GLU A 472 -15.09 -12.76 -26.84
C GLU A 472 -14.59 -13.87 -27.75
N SER A 473 -15.41 -14.29 -28.71
CA SER A 473 -15.04 -15.31 -29.69
C SER A 473 -13.96 -14.83 -30.67
N MET A 474 -13.88 -13.53 -30.95
CA MET A 474 -12.78 -12.93 -31.71
C MET A 474 -11.46 -13.02 -30.93
N TYR A 475 -11.50 -12.74 -29.64
CA TYR A 475 -10.35 -12.78 -28.76
C TYR A 475 -9.81 -14.21 -28.60
N ASP A 476 -10.69 -15.18 -28.36
CA ASP A 476 -10.34 -16.61 -28.34
C ASP A 476 -9.66 -17.05 -29.65
N HIS A 477 -10.14 -16.53 -30.79
CA HIS A 477 -9.55 -16.80 -32.10
C HIS A 477 -8.15 -16.17 -32.24
N LEU A 478 -7.94 -14.94 -31.79
CA LEU A 478 -6.63 -14.30 -31.78
C LEU A 478 -5.62 -15.07 -30.91
N MET A 479 -6.03 -15.55 -29.73
CA MET A 479 -5.21 -16.39 -28.87
C MET A 479 -4.86 -17.74 -29.52
N GLN A 480 -5.80 -18.35 -30.25
CA GLN A 480 -5.53 -19.56 -31.03
C GLN A 480 -4.53 -19.30 -32.17
N ASN A 481 -4.59 -18.13 -32.81
CA ASN A 481 -3.64 -17.75 -33.85
C ASN A 481 -2.19 -17.66 -33.32
N LEU A 482 -1.98 -17.21 -32.08
CA LEU A 482 -0.64 -17.19 -31.46
C LEU A 482 -0.02 -18.58 -31.43
N SER A 483 -0.82 -19.59 -31.08
CA SER A 483 -0.39 -20.99 -31.05
C SER A 483 -0.12 -21.55 -32.45
N ALA A 484 -0.87 -21.09 -33.46
CA ALA A 484 -0.71 -21.50 -34.85
C ALA A 484 0.49 -20.84 -35.56
N LEU A 485 0.94 -19.68 -35.06
CA LEU A 485 2.03 -18.86 -35.62
C LEU A 485 3.20 -18.75 -34.62
N PRO A 486 3.98 -19.82 -34.39
CA PRO A 486 5.18 -19.76 -33.56
C PRO A 486 6.31 -19.01 -34.26
N GLU A 487 7.21 -18.36 -33.52
CA GLU A 487 8.39 -17.67 -34.06
C GLU A 487 8.03 -16.64 -35.15
N ARG A 488 6.98 -15.87 -34.90
CA ARG A 488 6.37 -14.95 -35.86
C ARG A 488 7.14 -13.63 -36.01
N SER A 489 7.31 -13.20 -37.25
CA SER A 489 7.71 -11.84 -37.63
C SER A 489 6.46 -11.05 -38.00
N VAL A 490 6.32 -9.83 -37.45
CA VAL A 490 5.10 -9.03 -37.56
C VAL A 490 5.43 -7.64 -38.09
N GLN A 491 4.78 -7.23 -39.17
CA GLN A 491 5.01 -5.94 -39.81
C GLN A 491 3.71 -5.33 -40.35
N VAL A 492 3.51 -4.03 -40.13
CA VAL A 492 2.46 -3.25 -40.79
C VAL A 492 2.92 -2.84 -42.19
N ILE A 493 2.20 -3.27 -43.21
CA ILE A 493 2.47 -3.12 -44.64
C ILE A 493 1.43 -2.21 -45.32
N ASP A 494 1.64 -1.90 -46.62
CA ASP A 494 0.67 -1.17 -47.44
C ASP A 494 -0.60 -2.00 -47.68
N GLY A 495 -1.76 -1.44 -47.34
CA GLY A 495 -3.08 -2.09 -47.44
C GLY A 495 -3.78 -1.89 -48.79
N SER A 496 -3.19 -1.08 -49.68
CA SER A 496 -3.80 -0.68 -50.96
C SER A 496 -4.34 -1.84 -51.81
N PRO A 497 -3.72 -3.05 -51.86
CA PRO A 497 -4.26 -4.19 -52.59
C PRO A 497 -5.65 -4.66 -52.14
N TRP A 498 -6.04 -4.34 -50.91
CA TRP A 498 -7.33 -4.70 -50.31
C TRP A 498 -8.26 -3.50 -50.12
N GLY A 499 -7.85 -2.32 -50.59
CA GLY A 499 -8.63 -1.09 -50.45
C GLY A 499 -8.46 -0.37 -49.11
N HIS A 500 -7.46 -0.76 -48.32
CA HIS A 500 -7.16 -0.20 -46.99
C HIS A 500 -5.89 0.65 -47.00
N GLN A 501 -5.71 1.51 -45.99
CA GLN A 501 -4.49 2.31 -45.85
C GLN A 501 -3.32 1.44 -45.43
N LYS A 502 -3.57 0.47 -44.54
CA LYS A 502 -2.57 -0.45 -44.00
C LYS A 502 -3.12 -1.86 -43.92
N ALA A 503 -2.22 -2.82 -43.82
CA ALA A 503 -2.52 -4.20 -43.46
C ALA A 503 -1.41 -4.72 -42.55
N LEU A 504 -1.72 -5.73 -41.75
CA LEU A 504 -0.77 -6.42 -40.91
C LEU A 504 -0.30 -7.69 -41.60
N GLN A 505 1.00 -7.89 -41.71
CA GLN A 505 1.61 -9.11 -42.22
C GLN A 505 2.30 -9.85 -41.07
N ILE A 506 1.93 -11.10 -40.87
CA ILE A 506 2.50 -12.01 -39.88
C ILE A 506 3.10 -13.20 -40.63
N GLN A 507 4.38 -13.47 -40.42
CA GLN A 507 5.11 -14.56 -41.06
C GLN A 507 5.67 -15.49 -40.01
N SER A 508 5.34 -16.78 -40.10
CA SER A 508 5.96 -17.84 -39.31
C SER A 508 6.61 -18.88 -40.23
N PRO A 509 7.48 -19.78 -39.71
CA PRO A 509 8.02 -20.86 -40.51
C PRO A 509 6.98 -21.83 -41.10
N LYS A 510 5.73 -21.82 -40.59
CA LYS A 510 4.68 -22.78 -40.93
C LYS A 510 3.52 -22.19 -41.75
N ALA A 511 3.30 -20.88 -41.65
CA ALA A 511 2.18 -20.19 -42.30
C ALA A 511 2.43 -18.67 -42.36
N GLY A 512 1.86 -18.03 -43.37
CA GLY A 512 1.70 -16.58 -43.42
C GLY A 512 0.26 -16.18 -43.12
N LEU A 513 0.07 -15.04 -42.46
CA LEU A 513 -1.23 -14.42 -42.24
C LEU A 513 -1.15 -12.94 -42.65
N ILE A 514 -2.12 -12.49 -43.43
CA ILE A 514 -2.34 -11.06 -43.69
C ILE A 514 -3.68 -10.68 -43.05
N THR A 515 -3.66 -9.65 -42.22
CA THR A 515 -4.84 -9.13 -41.53
C THR A 515 -5.10 -7.69 -41.95
N TYR A 516 -6.35 -7.35 -42.24
CA TYR A 516 -6.80 -5.96 -42.40
C TYR A 516 -8.18 -5.81 -41.77
N ILE A 517 -8.59 -4.57 -41.49
CA ILE A 517 -9.74 -4.30 -40.62
C ILE A 517 -10.65 -3.25 -41.24
N ASP A 518 -11.95 -3.46 -41.13
CA ASP A 518 -12.98 -2.45 -41.38
C ASP A 518 -13.41 -1.87 -40.03
N LEU A 519 -13.45 -0.55 -39.94
CA LEU A 519 -13.98 0.16 -38.78
C LEU A 519 -15.45 0.53 -38.97
N ASN A 520 -16.24 0.55 -37.90
CA ASN A 520 -17.59 1.12 -37.93
C ASN A 520 -17.54 2.67 -37.88
N GLU A 521 -18.71 3.31 -37.89
CA GLU A 521 -18.83 4.79 -37.85
C GLU A 521 -18.22 5.42 -36.57
N GLU A 522 -18.06 4.61 -35.53
CA GLU A 522 -17.50 4.99 -34.23
C GLU A 522 -16.02 4.64 -34.11
N GLY A 523 -15.39 4.06 -35.14
CA GLY A 523 -13.95 3.76 -35.14
C GLY A 523 -13.55 2.43 -34.48
N TYR A 524 -14.51 1.56 -34.13
CA TYR A 524 -14.24 0.20 -33.65
C TYR A 524 -14.10 -0.79 -34.80
N ILE A 525 -13.28 -1.83 -34.63
CA ILE A 525 -13.09 -2.93 -35.57
C ILE A 525 -14.39 -3.73 -35.71
N GLN A 526 -15.09 -3.50 -36.82
CA GLN A 526 -16.35 -4.15 -37.16
C GLN A 526 -16.14 -5.48 -37.89
N THR A 527 -15.16 -5.54 -38.77
CA THR A 527 -14.81 -6.76 -39.50
C THR A 527 -13.30 -6.91 -39.55
N MET A 528 -12.81 -8.06 -39.10
CA MET A 528 -11.41 -8.44 -39.28
C MET A 528 -11.32 -9.43 -40.44
N HIS A 529 -10.45 -9.13 -41.38
CA HIS A 529 -10.20 -9.96 -42.56
C HIS A 529 -8.87 -10.67 -42.43
N GLU A 530 -8.85 -11.98 -42.66
CA GLU A 530 -7.64 -12.80 -42.58
C GLU A 530 -7.39 -13.56 -43.88
N ILE A 531 -6.19 -13.42 -44.45
CA ILE A 531 -5.73 -14.20 -45.60
C ILE A 531 -4.58 -15.09 -45.14
N TRP A 532 -4.83 -16.40 -45.10
CA TRP A 532 -3.84 -17.40 -44.72
C TRP A 532 -3.10 -17.91 -45.97
N GLN A 533 -1.77 -17.89 -45.90
CA GLN A 533 -0.84 -18.21 -47.00
C GLN A 533 0.06 -19.40 -46.68
#